data_AF-A0A8S3KGM4-F1
#
_entry.id   AF-A0A8S3KGM4-F1
#
_cell.length_a   1.000
_cell.length_b   1.000
_cell.length_c   1.000
_cell.angle_alpha   90.00
_cell.angle_beta   90.00
_cell.angle_gamma   90.00
#
_symmetry.space_group_name_H-M   'P 1'
#
loop_
_entity.id
_entity.type
_entity.pdbx_description
1 polymer ?
#
loop_
_entity_poly.entity_id
_entity_poly.type
_entity_poly.pdbx_seq_one_letter_code
_entity_poly.pdbx_strand_id
1 'polypeptide(L)'
;QQPQNYRCYYIHERTDILLIDELIDQAKITKHYSMDTEDDTLTHKPVTLKVEYIKQNLSSIIIIIEVQYLPSRTSPLFKQIQQLCSIIFTSHNYIYSWGSALQELSKFQPFQLFNTNSAIIEKDIQYLYDPHEKQSLQMTIRYEFQEYLNK
;
A
#
# COMPACT_ATOMS: atom_id res chain seq x y z
N GLN A 1 4.62 16.46 15.84
CA GLN A 1 3.70 15.63 16.66
C GLN A 1 3.14 14.55 15.73
N GLN A 2 3.41 13.27 16.01
CA GLN A 2 2.86 12.17 15.19
C GLN A 2 1.33 12.12 15.34
N PRO A 3 0.56 11.95 14.26
CA PRO A 3 -0.89 11.83 14.32
C PRO A 3 -1.28 10.57 15.11
N GLN A 4 -2.07 10.76 16.16
CA GLN A 4 -2.23 9.84 17.29
C GLN A 4 -3.15 8.62 17.07
N ASN A 5 -3.54 8.28 15.83
CA ASN A 5 -4.39 7.08 15.61
C ASN A 5 -4.08 6.45 14.25
N TYR A 6 -3.12 5.53 14.20
CA TYR A 6 -3.01 4.58 13.10
C TYR A 6 -3.07 3.15 13.62
N ARG A 7 -3.72 2.26 12.88
CA ARG A 7 -3.69 0.82 13.13
C ARG A 7 -2.72 0.18 12.15
N CYS A 8 -1.76 -0.58 12.65
CA CYS A 8 -0.77 -1.28 11.84
C CYS A 8 -1.02 -2.78 11.93
N TYR A 9 -1.11 -3.45 10.78
CA TYR A 9 -1.33 -4.89 10.69
C TYR A 9 -0.24 -5.56 9.85
N TYR A 10 0.32 -6.64 10.37
CA TYR A 10 1.26 -7.49 9.64
C TYR A 10 0.51 -8.66 9.01
N ILE A 11 0.68 -8.82 7.69
CA ILE A 11 0.03 -9.85 6.89
C ILE A 11 1.05 -10.93 6.53
N HIS A 12 0.83 -12.14 7.03
CA HIS A 12 1.67 -13.33 6.87
C HIS A 12 0.82 -14.61 7.00
N GLU A 13 1.45 -15.79 6.99
CA GLU A 13 0.79 -17.11 6.94
C GLU A 13 -0.15 -17.43 8.12
N ARG A 14 -0.06 -16.67 9.23
CA ARG A 14 -0.89 -16.88 10.44
C ARG A 14 -1.87 -15.74 10.69
N THR A 15 -1.98 -14.80 9.75
CA THR A 15 -2.95 -13.71 9.87
C THR A 15 -4.36 -14.29 9.88
N ASP A 16 -5.20 -13.79 10.79
CA ASP A 16 -6.59 -14.22 10.87
C ASP A 16 -7.34 -13.83 9.60
N ILE A 17 -8.10 -14.79 9.08
CA ILE A 17 -8.94 -14.62 7.89
C ILE A 17 -9.98 -13.51 8.10
N LEU A 18 -10.52 -13.40 9.32
CA LEU A 18 -11.50 -12.35 9.66
C LEU A 18 -10.88 -10.95 9.61
N LEU A 19 -9.61 -10.82 9.99
CA LEU A 19 -8.89 -9.57 9.87
C LEU A 19 -8.70 -9.18 8.40
N ILE A 20 -8.42 -10.14 7.51
CA ILE A 20 -8.33 -9.85 6.07
C ILE A 20 -9.68 -9.41 5.50
N ASP A 21 -10.79 -10.02 5.92
CA ASP A 21 -12.14 -9.59 5.53
C ASP A 21 -12.43 -8.15 5.98
N GLU A 22 -12.07 -7.78 7.21
CA GLU A 22 -12.18 -6.39 7.69
C GLU A 22 -11.36 -5.42 6.83
N LEU A 23 -10.12 -5.78 6.50
CA LEU A 23 -9.24 -4.96 5.66
C LEU A 23 -9.79 -4.83 4.23
N ILE A 24 -10.37 -5.89 3.67
CA ILE A 24 -11.05 -5.88 2.37
C ILE A 24 -12.20 -4.87 2.39
N ASP A 25 -13.03 -4.88 3.44
CA ASP A 25 -14.15 -3.94 3.56
C ASP A 25 -13.67 -2.49 3.69
N GLN A 26 -12.57 -2.26 4.41
CA GLN A 26 -11.93 -0.96 4.46
C GLN A 26 -11.32 -0.54 3.11
N ALA A 27 -10.80 -1.48 2.31
CA ALA A 27 -10.21 -1.20 1.01
C ALA A 27 -11.28 -0.80 -0.03
N LYS A 28 -12.45 -1.45 0.00
CA LYS A 28 -13.58 -1.13 -0.89
C LYS A 28 -14.03 0.33 -0.81
N ILE A 29 -13.93 0.94 0.37
CA ILE A 29 -14.32 2.34 0.60
C ILE A 29 -13.15 3.33 0.55
N THR A 30 -11.93 2.86 0.28
CA THR A 30 -10.73 3.69 0.24
C THR A 30 -10.26 3.88 -1.20
N LYS A 31 -9.96 5.12 -1.58
CA LYS A 31 -9.52 5.49 -2.95
C LYS A 31 -8.07 5.92 -3.05
N HIS A 32 -7.46 6.30 -1.94
CA HIS A 32 -6.12 6.87 -1.88
C HIS A 32 -5.25 6.01 -0.99
N TYR A 33 -4.08 5.63 -1.50
CA TYR A 33 -3.15 4.77 -0.78
C TYR A 33 -1.73 5.27 -0.92
N SER A 34 -0.96 5.30 0.17
CA SER A 34 0.49 5.40 0.05
C SER A 34 1.09 4.00 0.03
N MET A 35 2.19 3.83 -0.70
CA MET A 35 2.91 2.57 -0.82
C MET A 35 4.39 2.79 -0.59
N ASP A 36 5.00 1.80 0.06
CA ASP A 36 6.42 1.71 0.27
C ASP A 36 6.85 0.24 0.23
N THR A 37 8.10 -0.03 -0.13
CA THR A 37 8.61 -1.39 -0.30
C THR A 37 10.01 -1.52 0.28
N GLU A 38 10.29 -2.65 0.92
CA GLU A 38 11.61 -2.95 1.47
C GLU A 38 12.16 -4.24 0.87
N ASP A 39 13.44 -4.20 0.52
CA ASP A 39 14.22 -5.32 0.00
C ASP A 39 15.25 -5.78 1.04
N ASP A 40 15.60 -7.06 1.03
CA ASP A 40 16.69 -7.60 1.84
C ASP A 40 18.03 -7.03 1.35
N THR A 41 18.83 -6.48 2.25
CA THR A 41 20.04 -5.71 1.89
C THR A 41 21.14 -6.56 1.27
N LEU A 42 21.16 -7.87 1.52
CA LEU A 42 22.19 -8.78 1.03
C LEU A 42 21.77 -9.49 -0.24
N THR A 43 20.51 -9.91 -0.32
CA THR A 43 19.98 -10.72 -1.42
C THR A 43 19.17 -9.92 -2.43
N HIS A 44 18.85 -8.66 -2.12
CA HIS A 44 17.97 -7.79 -2.90
C HIS A 44 16.60 -8.42 -3.20
N LYS A 45 16.16 -9.35 -2.35
CA LYS A 45 14.86 -9.99 -2.47
C LYS A 45 13.79 -9.11 -1.86
N PRO A 46 12.58 -9.05 -2.43
CA PRO A 46 11.48 -8.29 -1.85
C PRO A 46 11.08 -8.90 -0.50
N VAL A 47 10.98 -8.09 0.55
CA VAL A 47 10.65 -8.56 1.91
C VAL A 47 9.30 -8.03 2.36
N THR A 48 9.08 -6.72 2.25
CA THR A 48 7.81 -6.13 2.67
C THR A 48 7.21 -5.20 1.62
N LEU A 49 5.90 -5.31 1.46
CA LEU A 49 5.07 -4.33 0.77
C LEU A 49 4.20 -3.64 1.82
N LYS A 50 4.43 -2.35 2.03
CA LYS A 50 3.67 -1.53 2.96
C LYS A 50 2.66 -0.69 2.21
N VAL A 51 1.42 -0.67 2.69
CA VAL A 51 0.34 0.13 2.12
C VAL A 51 -0.39 0.87 3.24
N GLU A 52 -0.51 2.18 3.12
CA GLU A 52 -1.33 3.02 3.99
C GLU A 52 -2.64 3.40 3.31
N TYR A 53 -3.75 3.25 4.02
CA TYR A 53 -5.08 3.64 3.60
C TYR A 53 -5.26 5.11 4.00
N ILE A 54 -5.29 6.00 3.00
CA ILE A 54 -5.43 7.42 3.25
C ILE A 54 -6.92 7.75 3.30
N LYS A 55 -7.39 8.12 4.51
CA LYS A 55 -8.78 8.48 4.77
C LYS A 55 -8.87 9.88 5.37
N GLN A 56 -9.89 10.63 4.98
CA GLN A 56 -10.19 11.92 5.61
C GLN A 56 -10.76 11.69 7.00
N ASN A 57 -10.25 12.43 8.00
CA ASN A 57 -10.82 12.51 9.35
C ASN A 57 -10.99 11.17 10.08
N LEU A 58 -10.30 10.11 9.62
CA LEU A 58 -10.32 8.77 10.21
C LEU A 58 -8.89 8.33 10.50
N SER A 59 -8.76 7.32 11.37
CA SER A 59 -7.48 6.67 11.66
C SER A 59 -6.91 6.03 10.40
N SER A 60 -5.63 6.29 10.12
CA SER A 60 -4.91 5.60 9.04
C SER A 60 -4.83 4.10 9.35
N ILE A 61 -5.01 3.27 8.33
CA ILE A 61 -4.72 1.84 8.41
C ILE A 61 -3.46 1.60 7.62
N ILE A 62 -2.47 0.96 8.23
CA ILE A 62 -1.24 0.53 7.58
C ILE A 62 -1.26 -1.00 7.57
N ILE A 63 -1.10 -1.57 6.38
CA ILE A 63 -0.83 -3.00 6.23
C ILE A 63 0.62 -3.18 5.79
N ILE A 64 1.29 -4.15 6.38
CA ILE A 64 2.64 -4.57 6.01
C ILE A 64 2.54 -6.04 5.60
N ILE A 65 2.71 -6.30 4.31
CA ILE A 65 2.65 -7.65 3.76
C ILE A 65 4.06 -8.21 3.72
N GLU A 66 4.31 -9.25 4.52
CA GLU A 66 5.60 -9.91 4.61
C GLU A 66 5.67 -11.02 3.56
N VAL A 67 6.15 -10.68 2.36
CA VAL A 67 5.93 -11.51 1.16
C VAL A 67 6.67 -12.85 1.19
N GLN A 68 7.75 -12.94 1.97
CA GLN A 68 8.49 -14.19 2.21
C GLN A 68 7.76 -15.16 3.16
N TYR A 69 6.78 -14.67 3.91
CA TYR A 69 6.02 -15.45 4.89
C TYR A 69 4.54 -15.55 4.51
N LEU A 70 4.21 -15.44 3.22
CA LEU A 70 2.85 -15.63 2.75
C LEU A 70 2.40 -17.09 2.86
N PRO A 71 1.10 -17.33 3.10
CA PRO A 71 0.56 -18.68 3.08
C PRO A 71 0.63 -19.30 1.68
N SER A 72 0.47 -20.63 1.60
CA SER A 72 0.44 -21.35 0.31
C SER A 72 -0.59 -20.75 -0.65
N ARG A 73 -0.26 -20.68 -1.94
CA ARG A 73 -1.11 -20.09 -2.99
C ARG A 73 -2.48 -20.76 -3.13
N THR A 74 -2.60 -22.02 -2.72
CA THR A 74 -3.86 -22.76 -2.75
C THR A 74 -4.73 -22.51 -1.51
N SER A 75 -4.19 -21.90 -0.46
CA SER A 75 -4.88 -21.66 0.79
C SER A 75 -6.00 -20.61 0.64
N PRO A 76 -7.10 -20.73 1.41
CA PRO A 76 -8.13 -19.69 1.46
C PRO A 76 -7.57 -18.32 1.87
N LEU A 77 -6.67 -18.29 2.85
CA LEU A 77 -6.04 -17.06 3.33
C LEU A 77 -5.26 -16.35 2.22
N PHE A 78 -4.47 -17.07 1.43
CA PHE A 78 -3.75 -16.48 0.30
C PHE A 78 -4.71 -15.85 -0.72
N LYS A 79 -5.80 -16.54 -1.06
CA LYS A 79 -6.80 -16.02 -2.01
C LYS A 79 -7.44 -14.73 -1.50
N GLN A 80 -7.67 -14.60 -0.20
CA GLN A 80 -8.17 -13.35 0.38
C GLN A 80 -7.12 -12.25 0.38
N ILE A 81 -5.85 -12.56 0.69
CA ILE A 81 -4.76 -11.56 0.58
C ILE A 81 -4.63 -11.08 -0.87
N GLN A 82 -4.73 -12.00 -1.83
CA GLN A 82 -4.73 -11.66 -3.26
C GLN A 82 -5.94 -10.79 -3.62
N GLN A 83 -7.13 -11.11 -3.11
CA GLN A 83 -8.33 -10.29 -3.29
C GLN A 83 -8.13 -8.87 -2.72
N LEU A 84 -7.61 -8.75 -1.51
CA LEU A 84 -7.28 -7.48 -0.87
C LEU A 84 -6.37 -6.64 -1.78
N CYS A 85 -5.25 -7.21 -2.24
CA CYS A 85 -4.32 -6.56 -3.14
C CYS A 85 -4.98 -6.14 -4.47
N SER A 86 -5.83 -6.97 -5.07
CA SER A 86 -6.54 -6.62 -6.32
C SER A 86 -7.55 -5.47 -6.16
N ILE A 87 -8.11 -5.29 -4.96
CA ILE A 87 -8.99 -4.15 -4.64
C ILE A 87 -8.17 -2.87 -4.47
N ILE A 88 -6.99 -2.97 -3.84
CA ILE A 88 -6.09 -1.82 -3.62
C ILE A 88 -5.47 -1.37 -4.95
N PHE A 89 -4.83 -2.29 -5.67
CA PHE A 89 -4.05 -2.02 -6.88
C PHE A 89 -4.91 -2.15 -8.14
N THR A 90 -5.82 -1.19 -8.32
CA THR A 90 -6.75 -1.11 -9.45
C THR A 90 -6.71 0.26 -10.12
N SER A 91 -7.24 0.36 -11.33
CA SER A 91 -7.31 1.60 -12.12
C SER A 91 -8.27 2.65 -11.58
N HIS A 92 -8.95 2.37 -10.47
CA HIS A 92 -9.89 3.28 -9.83
C HIS A 92 -9.34 3.89 -8.54
N ASN A 93 -8.12 3.53 -8.14
CA ASN A 93 -7.48 3.98 -6.93
C ASN A 93 -6.17 4.71 -7.28
N TYR A 94 -5.79 5.65 -6.42
CA TYR A 94 -4.56 6.43 -6.53
C TYR A 94 -3.51 5.85 -5.59
N ILE A 95 -2.36 5.48 -6.14
CA ILE A 95 -1.22 4.94 -5.40
C ILE A 95 -0.11 5.99 -5.36
N TYR A 96 0.19 6.50 -4.17
CA TYR A 96 1.27 7.46 -3.93
C TYR A 96 2.52 6.72 -3.49
N SER A 97 3.65 7.00 -4.11
CA SER A 97 4.95 6.39 -3.77
C SER A 97 6.08 7.40 -3.96
N TRP A 98 7.23 7.10 -3.34
CA TRP A 98 8.48 7.79 -3.67
C TRP A 98 9.13 7.08 -4.86
N GLY A 99 9.13 7.71 -6.03
CA GLY A 99 9.48 7.03 -7.28
C GLY A 99 8.30 6.26 -7.89
N SER A 100 8.56 5.49 -8.94
CA SER A 100 7.52 4.74 -9.67
C SER A 100 7.00 3.54 -8.87
N ALA A 101 5.71 3.57 -8.54
CA ALA A 101 5.02 2.46 -7.88
C ALA A 101 5.04 1.19 -8.75
N LEU A 102 4.90 1.34 -10.07
CA LEU A 102 4.91 0.22 -11.01
C LEU A 102 6.27 -0.50 -11.02
N GLN A 103 7.38 0.26 -10.97
CA GLN A 103 8.72 -0.33 -10.90
C GLN A 103 8.93 -1.10 -9.61
N GLU A 104 8.53 -0.53 -8.46
CA GLU A 104 8.64 -1.23 -7.17
C GLU A 104 7.76 -2.49 -7.13
N LEU A 105 6.49 -2.40 -7.56
CA LEU A 105 5.57 -3.54 -7.61
C LEU A 105 6.03 -4.65 -8.56
N SER A 106 6.81 -4.33 -9.60
CA SER A 106 7.32 -5.33 -10.55
C SER A 106 8.17 -6.41 -9.86
N LYS A 107 8.91 -6.04 -8.80
CA LYS A 107 9.73 -6.96 -8.01
C LYS A 107 8.90 -8.02 -7.29
N PHE A 108 7.63 -7.72 -7.01
CA PHE A 108 6.71 -8.57 -6.28
C PHE A 108 5.82 -9.44 -7.19
N GLN A 109 5.96 -9.34 -8.51
CA GLN A 109 5.23 -10.19 -9.48
C GLN A 109 5.30 -11.70 -9.19
N PRO A 110 6.44 -12.27 -8.77
CA PRO A 110 6.52 -13.70 -8.46
C PRO A 110 5.54 -14.15 -7.38
N PHE A 111 5.08 -13.27 -6.49
CA PHE A 111 4.13 -13.60 -5.41
C PHE A 111 2.68 -13.65 -5.87
N GLN A 112 2.36 -13.23 -7.11
CA GLN A 112 1.00 -13.29 -7.67
C GLN A 112 -0.07 -12.55 -6.85
N LEU A 113 0.32 -11.53 -6.08
CA LEU A 113 -0.59 -10.75 -5.25
C LEU A 113 -1.48 -9.78 -6.07
N PHE A 114 -1.00 -9.35 -7.23
CA PHE A 114 -1.68 -8.39 -8.09
C PHE A 114 -1.33 -8.63 -9.56
N ASN A 115 -2.20 -8.15 -10.45
CA ASN A 115 -2.01 -8.22 -11.88
C ASN A 115 -1.32 -6.94 -12.37
N THR A 116 -0.09 -7.02 -12.85
CA THR A 116 0.66 -5.86 -13.40
C THR A 116 0.06 -5.30 -14.67
N ASN A 117 -0.83 -6.03 -15.35
CA ASN A 117 -1.55 -5.50 -16.50
C ASN A 117 -2.74 -4.63 -16.08
N SER A 118 -3.08 -4.58 -14.79
CA SER A 118 -4.07 -3.64 -14.28
C SER A 118 -3.47 -2.24 -14.33
N ALA A 119 -4.16 -1.31 -15.00
CA ALA A 119 -3.70 0.07 -15.16
C ALA A 119 -3.74 0.81 -13.82
N ILE A 120 -2.71 0.70 -12.98
CA ILE A 120 -2.63 1.42 -11.71
C ILE A 120 -2.43 2.92 -11.97
N ILE A 121 -3.17 3.78 -11.28
CA ILE A 121 -2.94 5.23 -11.31
C ILE A 121 -1.87 5.56 -10.28
N GLU A 122 -0.61 5.63 -10.71
CA GLU A 122 0.51 6.03 -9.85
C GLU A 122 0.62 7.56 -9.73
N LYS A 123 1.03 8.00 -8.54
CA LYS A 123 1.34 9.39 -8.20
C LYS A 123 2.73 9.39 -7.57
N ASP A 124 3.75 9.57 -8.40
CA ASP A 124 5.11 9.72 -7.94
C ASP A 124 5.27 11.10 -7.29
N ILE A 125 5.39 11.10 -5.97
CA ILE A 125 5.46 12.33 -5.20
C ILE A 125 6.89 12.86 -5.06
N GLN A 126 7.90 12.15 -5.58
CA GLN A 126 9.27 12.65 -5.67
C GLN A 126 9.32 13.93 -6.51
N TYR A 127 8.51 14.02 -7.56
CA TYR A 127 8.42 15.20 -8.44
C TYR A 127 7.60 16.35 -7.86
N LEU A 128 6.82 16.10 -6.80
CA LEU A 128 6.05 17.13 -6.08
C LEU A 128 6.86 17.74 -4.93
N TYR A 129 8.08 17.25 -4.72
CA TYR A 129 8.94 17.66 -3.64
C TYR A 129 9.89 18.78 -4.09
N ASP A 130 9.73 19.97 -3.52
CA ASP A 130 10.74 21.01 -3.61
C ASP A 130 11.95 20.60 -2.74
N PRO A 131 13.16 20.39 -3.31
CA PRO A 131 14.35 20.01 -2.56
C PRO A 131 14.77 21.03 -1.48
N HIS A 132 14.18 22.23 -1.47
CA HIS A 132 14.45 23.26 -0.46
C HIS A 132 13.57 23.15 0.80
N GLU A 133 12.46 22.40 0.77
CA GLU A 133 11.61 22.15 1.94
C GLU A 133 11.60 20.66 2.31
N LYS A 134 12.34 20.30 3.35
CA LYS A 134 12.41 18.92 3.88
C LYS A 134 11.10 18.47 4.55
N GLN A 135 10.01 18.29 3.80
CA GLN A 135 8.76 17.71 4.31
C GLN A 135 8.81 16.16 4.27
N SER A 136 8.03 15.44 5.05
CA SER A 136 7.99 13.96 4.94
C SER A 136 7.02 13.53 3.83
N LEU A 137 7.19 12.32 3.26
CA LEU A 137 6.27 11.70 2.30
C LEU A 137 4.79 11.88 2.71
N GLN A 138 4.51 11.62 3.99
CA GLN A 138 3.17 11.74 4.57
C GLN A 138 2.65 13.18 4.60
N MET A 139 3.53 14.17 4.79
CA MET A 139 3.16 15.59 4.75
C MET A 139 2.86 16.04 3.31
N THR A 140 3.70 15.66 2.35
CA THR A 140 3.48 15.96 0.92
C THR A 140 2.17 15.34 0.44
N ILE A 141 1.92 14.07 0.76
CA ILE A 141 0.65 13.39 0.43
C ILE A 141 -0.54 14.11 1.06
N ARG A 142 -0.46 14.51 2.33
CA ARG A 142 -1.56 15.20 3.01
C ARG A 142 -1.84 16.57 2.43
N TYR A 143 -0.79 17.33 2.11
CA TYR A 143 -0.92 18.64 1.49
C TYR A 143 -1.58 18.53 0.11
N GLU A 144 -1.06 17.66 -0.75
CA GLU A 144 -1.64 17.39 -2.08
C GLU A 144 -3.09 16.91 -1.95
N PHE A 145 -3.36 15.95 -1.07
CA PHE A 145 -4.71 15.45 -0.88
C PHE A 145 -5.67 16.54 -0.40
N GLN A 146 -5.24 17.45 0.49
CA GLN A 146 -6.06 18.61 0.88
C GLN A 146 -6.34 19.54 -0.31
N GLU A 147 -5.35 19.81 -1.15
CA GLU A 147 -5.51 20.62 -2.37
C GLU A 147 -6.48 19.97 -3.39
N TYR A 148 -6.47 18.63 -3.52
CA TYR A 148 -7.41 17.90 -4.38
C TYR A 148 -8.86 17.91 -3.87
N LEU A 149 -9.07 18.11 -2.56
CA LEU A 149 -10.40 18.11 -1.95
C LEU A 149 -11.04 19.49 -1.85
N ASN A 150 -10.24 20.55 -1.99
CA ASN A 150 -10.70 21.94 -1.97
C ASN A 150 -11.11 22.47 -3.36
N LYS A 151 -11.12 21.63 -4.39
CA LYS A 151 -11.55 21.93 -5.77
C LYS A 151 -12.86 21.23 -6.10
#